data_AF-A0A6I3CNY1-F1
#
_entry.id   AF-A0A6I3CNY1-F1
#
_cell.length_a   1.000
_cell.length_b   1.000
_cell.length_c   1.000
_cell.angle_alpha   90.00
_cell.angle_beta   90.00
_cell.angle_gamma   90.00
#
_symmetry.space_group_name_H-M   'P 1'
#
loop_
_entity.id
_entity.type
_entity.pdbx_description
1 polymer ?
#
loop_
_entity_poly.entity_id
_entity_poly.type
_entity_poly.pdbx_seq_one_letter_code
_entity_poly.pdbx_strand_id
1 'polypeptide(L)' 'MTFGHLDIIKRASSLFDEVIIAVMVNQPKKTLFTVEERIEMVREVTSKYPNVK' A
#
# COMPACT_ATOMS: atom_id res chain seq x y z
N MET A 1 -4.29 -5.99 1.39
CA MET A 1 -2.94 -5.90 1.97
C MET A 1 -2.54 -7.27 2.50
N THR A 2 -1.27 -7.68 2.41
CA THR A 2 -0.78 -8.97 2.98
C THR A 2 0.59 -8.77 3.63
N PHE A 3 1.07 -9.73 4.43
CA PHE A 3 2.41 -9.66 5.03
C PHE A 3 3.54 -9.61 4.00
N GLY A 4 3.36 -10.23 2.82
CA GLY A 4 4.31 -10.13 1.71
C GLY A 4 4.43 -8.71 1.16
N HIS A 5 3.31 -8.00 0.99
CA HIS A 5 3.34 -6.60 0.57
C HIS A 5 4.07 -5.72 1.61
N LEU A 6 3.82 -5.95 2.90
CA LEU A 6 4.47 -5.21 3.98
C LEU A 6 5.99 -5.42 4.03
N ASP A 7 6.47 -6.64 3.79
CA ASP A 7 7.91 -6.92 3.73
C ASP A 7 8.59 -6.13 2.58
N ILE A 8 7.96 -6.12 1.41
CA ILE A 8 8.46 -5.36 0.24
C ILE A 8 8.51 -3.87 0.56
N ILE A 9 7.44 -3.32 1.14
CA ILE A 9 7.37 -1.89 1.52
C ILE A 9 8.47 -1.55 2.53
N LYS A 10 8.67 -2.38 3.56
CA LYS A 10 9.72 -2.19 4.57
C LYS A 10 11.11 -2.12 3.96
N ARG A 11 11.39 -3.00 2.99
CA ARG A 11 12.68 -3.02 2.29
C ARG A 11 12.83 -1.79 1.40
N ALA A 12 11.81 -1.45 0.62
CA ALA A 12 11.82 -0.27 -0.24
C ALA A 12 12.00 1.03 0.56
N SER A 13 11.32 1.19 1.69
CA SER A 13 11.43 2.39 2.53
C SER A 13 12.84 2.64 3.09
N SER A 14 13.68 1.60 3.16
CA SER A 14 15.09 1.73 3.59
C SER A 14 16.07 2.02 2.44
N LEU A 15 15.64 1.88 1.19
CA LEU A 15 16.50 1.99 0.00
C LEU A 15 16.24 3.26 -0.82
N PHE A 16 15.07 3.88 -0.67
CA PHE A 16 14.64 5.03 -1.46
C PHE A 16 14.22 6.19 -0.56
N ASP A 17 14.47 7.41 -1.03
CA ASP A 17 14.06 8.63 -0.34
C ASP A 17 12.53 8.77 -0.30
N GLU A 18 11.82 8.23 -1.31
CA GLU A 18 10.36 8.23 -1.42
C GLU A 18 9.86 6.94 -2.07
N VAL A 19 8.75 6.39 -1.54
CA VAL A 19 8.10 5.18 -2.06
C VAL A 19 6.61 5.47 -2.26
N ILE A 20 6.12 5.29 -3.49
CA ILE A 20 4.71 5.51 -3.84
C ILE A 20 3.97 4.18 -4.02
N ILE A 21 2.86 3.98 -3.32
CA ILE A 21 2.01 2.79 -3.43
C ILE A 21 0.82 3.08 -4.33
N ALA A 22 0.88 2.62 -5.58
CA ALA A 22 -0.23 2.73 -6.52
C ALA A 22 -1.28 1.63 -6.27
N VAL A 23 -2.47 2.01 -5.78
CA VAL A 23 -3.60 1.09 -5.61
C VAL A 23 -4.42 1.03 -6.90
N MET A 24 -4.34 -0.08 -7.60
CA MET A 24 -5.04 -0.25 -8.89
C MET A 24 -6.57 -0.32 -8.71
N VAL A 25 -7.29 0.42 -9.56
CA VAL A 25 -8.74 0.35 -9.72
C VAL A 25 -9.06 -0.55 -10.90
N ASN A 26 -9.74 -1.67 -10.65
CA ASN A 26 -10.15 -2.60 -11.71
C ASN A 26 -11.68 -2.73 -11.71
N GLN A 27 -12.36 -1.86 -12.44
CA GLN A 27 -13.83 -1.79 -12.47
C GLN A 27 -14.56 -3.07 -12.91
N PRO A 28 -14.08 -3.88 -13.88
CA PRO A 28 -14.79 -5.11 -14.27
C PRO A 28 -14.68 -6.26 -13.25
N LYS A 29 -13.75 -6.21 -12.29
CA LYS A 29 -13.64 -7.25 -11.25
C LYS A 29 -14.29 -6.77 -9.96
N LYS A 30 -15.32 -7.49 -9.49
CA LYS A 30 -15.83 -7.29 -8.11
C LYS A 30 -14.73 -7.67 -7.12
N THR A 31 -14.12 -6.67 -6.49
CA THR A 31 -13.16 -6.85 -5.41
C THR A 31 -13.88 -6.96 -4.08
N LEU A 32 -13.28 -7.65 -3.12
CA LEU A 32 -13.81 -7.79 -1.76
C LEU A 32 -13.89 -6.45 -1.01
N PHE A 33 -13.00 -5.53 -1.36
CA PHE A 33 -12.90 -4.18 -0.78
C PHE A 33 -13.01 -3.12 -1.86
N THR A 34 -13.56 -1.97 -1.52
CA THR A 34 -13.57 -0.78 -2.37
C THR A 34 -12.14 -0.25 -2.59
N VAL A 35 -11.99 0.74 -3.46
CA VAL A 35 -10.68 1.40 -3.65
C VAL A 35 -10.31 2.17 -2.40
N GLU A 36 -11.29 2.85 -1.81
CA GLU A 36 -11.17 3.68 -0.62
C GLU A 36 -10.76 2.85 0.59
N GLU A 37 -11.41 1.69 0.81
CA GLU A 37 -11.05 0.75 1.88
C GLU A 37 -9.62 0.22 1.70
N ARG A 38 -9.20 -0.06 0.46
CA ARG A 38 -7.83 -0.51 0.19
C ARG A 38 -6.80 0.58 0.43
N ILE A 39 -7.10 1.83 0.09
CA ILE A 39 -6.23 2.96 0.38
C ILE A 39 -6.09 3.13 1.90
N GLU A 40 -7.20 3.06 2.65
CA GLU A 40 -7.17 3.21 4.10
C GLU A 40 -6.37 2.09 4.77
N MET A 41 -6.61 0.83 4.37
CA MET A 41 -5.82 -0.31 4.82
C MET A 41 -4.33 -0.14 4.53
N VAL A 42 -3.95 0.45 3.40
CA VAL A 42 -2.53 0.73 3.08
C VAL A 42 -1.99 1.79 4.04
N ARG A 43 -2.67 2.93 4.17
CA ARG A 43 -2.25 4.05 5.03
C ARG A 43 -2.05 3.64 6.47
N GLU A 44 -2.98 2.86 7.03
CA GLU A 44 -2.92 2.40 8.41
C GLU A 44 -1.63 1.59 8.66
N VAL A 45 -1.36 0.60 7.82
CA VAL A 45 -0.24 -0.33 8.03
C VAL A 45 1.12 0.25 7.64
N THR A 46 1.15 1.28 6.79
CA THR A 46 2.38 1.96 6.38
C THR A 46 2.65 3.25 7.15
N SER A 47 1.79 3.65 8.08
CA SER A 47 1.88 4.89 8.88
C SER A 47 3.23 5.13 9.58
N LYS A 48 3.97 4.06 9.91
CA LYS A 48 5.31 4.12 10.53
C LYS A 48 6.46 4.46 9.56
N TYR A 49 6.21 4.48 8.25
CA TYR A 49 7.21 4.78 7.22
C TYR A 49 6.97 6.19 6.68
N PRO A 50 7.70 7.22 7.16
CA PRO A 50 7.42 8.61 6.84
C PRO A 50 7.64 8.97 5.36
N ASN A 51 8.40 8.15 4.63
CA ASN A 51 8.70 8.29 3.22
C ASN A 51 7.80 7.45 2.28
N VAL A 52 6.76 6.80 2.81
CA VAL A 52 5.81 6.01 2.01
C VAL A 52 4.51 6.81 1.82
N LYS A 53 4.02 6.91 0.58
CA LYS A 53 2.78 7.62 0.22
C LYS A 53 1.81 6.77 -0.57
#